data_AF-A0A2N5BQL4-F1
#
_entry.id   AF-A0A2N5BQL4-F1
#
_cell.length_a   1.000
_cell.length_b   1.000
_cell.length_c   1.000
_cell.angle_alpha   90.00
_cell.angle_beta   90.00
_cell.angle_gamma   90.00
#
_symmetry.space_group_name_H-M   'P 1'
#
loop_
_entity.id
_entity.type
_entity.pdbx_description
1 polymer ?
#
loop_
_entity_poly.entity_id
_entity_poly.type
_entity_poly.pdbx_seq_one_letter_code
_entity_poly.pdbx_strand_id
1 'polypeptide(L)'
;MKSRKTTVSEAPNLEGLTQKQQDHVLKVFPETRASMADYLRQGAQVCIYPQNEVPEAPPVAIALLQTPEYWFECVDTVSAAVTLAAELGLVVASILPRAP
;
A
#
# COMPACT_ATOMS: atom_id res chain seq x y z
N MET A 1 22.13 28.11 4.52
CA MET A 1 21.42 26.83 4.43
C MET A 1 20.88 26.46 5.79
N LYS A 2 19.56 26.45 6.00
CA LYS A 2 18.97 26.01 7.27
C LYS A 2 18.47 24.59 7.10
N SER A 3 19.15 23.65 7.74
CA SER A 3 18.70 22.28 7.94
C SER A 3 17.29 22.32 8.54
N ARG A 4 16.29 21.79 7.83
CA ARG A 4 15.00 21.50 8.44
C ARG A 4 15.16 20.22 9.23
N LYS A 5 15.11 20.35 10.55
CA LYS A 5 14.87 19.23 11.48
C LYS A 5 13.53 18.61 11.08
N THR A 6 13.57 17.39 10.54
CA THR A 6 12.38 16.54 10.40
C THR A 6 12.07 16.00 11.79
N THR A 7 11.30 16.76 12.57
CA THR A 7 10.87 16.35 13.91
C THR A 7 9.39 16.02 13.89
N VAL A 8 9.12 14.76 14.27
CA VAL A 8 7.87 14.17 14.76
C VAL A 8 6.86 13.75 13.68
N SER A 9 6.58 12.44 13.70
CA SER A 9 5.37 11.80 13.18
C SER A 9 4.14 12.63 13.53
N GLU A 10 3.63 13.41 12.58
CA GLU A 10 2.23 13.80 12.62
C GLU A 10 1.43 12.51 12.43
N ALA A 11 0.44 12.28 13.29
CA ALA A 11 -0.47 11.16 13.14
C ALA A 11 -1.10 11.21 11.73
N PRO A 12 -1.33 10.07 11.06
CA PRO A 12 -1.92 10.10 9.73
C PRO A 12 -3.28 10.81 9.76
N ASN A 13 -3.54 11.66 8.77
CA ASN A 13 -4.88 12.21 8.61
C ASN A 13 -5.80 11.09 8.09
N LEU A 14 -6.74 10.65 8.93
CA LEU A 14 -7.69 9.58 8.62
C LEU A 14 -9.04 10.09 8.09
N GLU A 15 -9.23 11.41 7.98
CA GLU A 15 -10.48 11.99 7.51
C GLU A 15 -10.80 11.53 6.08
N GLY A 16 -12.06 11.15 5.85
CA GLY A 16 -12.55 10.67 4.55
C GLY A 16 -12.20 9.22 4.21
N LEU A 17 -11.49 8.49 5.08
CA LEU A 17 -11.20 7.06 4.89
C LEU A 17 -12.31 6.18 5.48
N THR A 18 -12.59 5.05 4.83
CA THR A 18 -13.46 3.99 5.37
C THR A 18 -12.79 3.31 6.56
N GLN A 19 -13.56 2.61 7.41
CA GLN A 19 -12.99 1.89 8.56
C GLN A 19 -11.90 0.90 8.14
N LYS A 20 -12.12 0.13 7.07
CA LYS A 20 -11.11 -0.81 6.54
C LYS A 20 -9.82 -0.10 6.12
N GLN A 21 -9.92 1.06 5.48
CA GLN A 21 -8.75 1.85 5.10
C GLN A 21 -8.02 2.40 6.33
N GLN A 22 -8.73 2.89 7.33
CA GLN A 22 -8.14 3.36 8.59
C GLN A 22 -7.40 2.23 9.31
N ASP A 23 -8.02 1.06 9.42
CA ASP A 23 -7.42 -0.13 10.02
C ASP A 23 -6.14 -0.52 9.28
N HIS A 24 -6.15 -0.47 7.94
CA HIS A 24 -4.97 -0.74 7.12
C HIS A 24 -3.85 0.28 7.36
N VAL A 25 -4.17 1.58 7.40
CA VAL A 25 -3.20 2.65 7.72
C VAL A 25 -2.58 2.45 9.10
N LEU A 26 -3.35 2.03 10.10
CA LEU A 26 -2.83 1.84 11.45
C LEU A 26 -1.98 0.57 11.56
N LYS A 27 -2.22 -0.44 10.71
CA LYS A 27 -1.44 -1.69 10.65
C LYS A 27 -0.02 -1.48 10.12
N VAL A 28 0.19 -0.59 9.14
CA VAL A 28 1.51 -0.38 8.53
C VAL A 28 2.48 0.40 9.42
N PHE A 29 3.75 0.39 9.03
CA PHE A 29 4.83 1.09 9.72
C PHE A 29 4.49 2.58 9.94
N PRO A 30 4.71 3.16 11.14
CA PRO A 30 4.34 4.53 11.46
C PRO A 30 4.78 5.59 10.44
N GLU A 31 5.98 5.42 9.87
CA GLU A 31 6.58 6.33 8.89
C GLU A 31 5.89 6.32 7.52
N THR A 32 5.13 5.28 7.17
CA THR A 32 4.41 5.18 5.88
C THR A 32 2.92 5.51 6.01
N ARG A 33 2.41 5.71 7.23
CA ARG A 33 0.96 5.89 7.46
C ARG A 33 0.37 7.11 6.75
N ALA A 34 1.10 8.22 6.72
CA ALA A 34 0.64 9.45 6.08
C ALA A 34 0.46 9.26 4.56
N SER A 35 1.50 8.73 3.89
CA SER A 35 1.41 8.42 2.45
C SER A 35 0.37 7.35 2.15
N MET A 36 0.27 6.32 3.00
CA MET A 36 -0.74 5.26 2.85
C MET A 36 -2.16 5.84 2.89
N ALA A 37 -2.45 6.71 3.86
CA ALA A 37 -3.75 7.37 3.97
C ALA A 37 -4.07 8.20 2.72
N ASP A 38 -3.09 8.94 2.19
CA ASP A 38 -3.28 9.75 0.99
C ASP A 38 -3.56 8.92 -0.26
N TYR A 39 -2.85 7.81 -0.45
CA TYR A 39 -3.10 6.92 -1.58
C TYR A 39 -4.45 6.22 -1.50
N LEU A 40 -4.86 5.75 -0.31
CA LEU A 40 -6.16 5.11 -0.10
C LEU A 40 -7.30 6.10 -0.36
N ARG A 41 -7.16 7.35 0.09
CA ARG A 41 -8.15 8.40 -0.16
C ARG A 41 -8.33 8.69 -1.65
N GLN A 42 -7.25 8.62 -2.42
CA GLN A 42 -7.26 8.87 -3.86
C GLN A 42 -7.73 7.67 -4.69
N GLY A 43 -7.94 6.51 -4.08
CA GLY A 43 -8.21 5.26 -4.80
C GLY A 43 -7.07 4.91 -5.76
N ALA A 44 -5.84 4.94 -5.24
CA ALA A 44 -4.63 4.81 -6.04
C ALA A 44 -4.66 3.58 -6.98
N GLN A 45 -4.00 3.74 -8.13
CA GLN A 45 -3.82 2.66 -9.08
C GLN A 45 -2.69 1.73 -8.62
N VAL A 46 -2.98 0.43 -8.62
CA VAL A 46 -2.04 -0.59 -8.15
C VAL A 46 -1.77 -1.65 -9.20
N CYS A 47 -0.60 -2.26 -9.11
CA CYS A 47 -0.26 -3.49 -9.79
C CYS A 47 -0.19 -4.66 -8.80
N ILE A 48 -0.56 -5.85 -9.26
CA ILE A 48 -0.48 -7.10 -8.51
C ILE A 48 0.54 -7.99 -9.20
N TYR A 49 1.52 -8.50 -8.46
CA TYR A 49 2.56 -9.36 -9.02
C TYR A 49 3.15 -10.34 -7.98
N PRO A 50 3.73 -11.47 -8.41
CA PRO A 50 4.48 -12.36 -7.53
C PRO A 50 5.70 -11.67 -6.93
N GLN A 51 5.87 -11.62 -5.62
CA GLN A 51 7.08 -11.09 -4.97
C GLN A 51 8.01 -12.23 -4.53
N ASN A 52 9.32 -11.98 -4.58
CA ASN A 52 10.37 -12.88 -4.10
C ASN A 52 11.48 -12.13 -3.36
N GLU A 53 11.24 -10.87 -3.00
CA GLU A 53 12.25 -10.01 -2.34
C GLU A 53 12.28 -10.25 -0.83
N VAL A 54 11.10 -10.55 -0.26
CA VAL A 54 10.91 -10.76 1.18
C VAL A 54 10.38 -12.19 1.36
N PRO A 55 11.25 -13.17 1.62
CA PRO A 55 10.85 -14.60 1.72
C PRO A 55 9.81 -14.90 2.80
N GLU A 56 9.79 -14.10 3.87
CA GLU A 56 8.83 -14.21 4.98
C GLU A 56 7.47 -13.59 4.67
N ALA A 57 7.37 -12.76 3.63
CA ALA A 57 6.11 -12.19 3.19
C ALA A 57 5.38 -13.15 2.25
N PRO A 58 4.03 -13.10 2.21
CA PRO A 58 3.26 -13.87 1.24
C PRO A 58 3.71 -13.60 -0.21
N PRO A 59 3.49 -14.56 -1.13
CA PRO A 59 4.09 -14.55 -2.47
C PRO A 59 3.50 -13.54 -3.44
N VAL A 60 2.39 -12.84 -3.13
CA VAL A 60 1.75 -11.89 -4.06
C VAL A 60 1.73 -10.50 -3.43
N ALA A 61 2.38 -9.52 -4.06
CA ALA A 61 2.38 -8.13 -3.63
C ALA A 61 1.29 -7.31 -4.34
N ILE A 62 0.73 -6.35 -3.62
CA ILE A 62 -0.05 -5.21 -4.14
C ILE A 62 0.84 -3.98 -4.02
N ALA A 63 1.23 -3.38 -5.14
CA ALA A 63 2.12 -2.22 -5.13
C ALA A 63 1.53 -1.03 -5.89
N LEU A 64 1.99 0.17 -5.57
CA LEU A 64 1.63 1.38 -6.29
C LEU A 64 2.13 1.29 -7.74
N LEU A 65 1.25 1.55 -8.72
CA LEU A 65 1.60 1.38 -10.14
C LEU A 65 2.79 2.25 -10.57
N GLN A 66 2.83 3.50 -10.10
CA GLN A 66 3.89 4.46 -10.47
C GLN A 66 5.19 4.26 -9.67
N THR A 67 5.14 3.48 -8.59
CA THR A 67 6.26 3.27 -7.66
C THR A 67 6.16 1.84 -7.11
N PRO A 68 6.51 0.82 -7.92
CA PRO A 68 6.29 -0.59 -7.54
C PRO A 68 7.05 -1.05 -6.29
N GLU A 69 8.03 -0.28 -5.81
CA GLU A 69 8.70 -0.48 -4.53
C GLU A 69 7.82 -0.09 -3.32
N TYR A 70 6.73 0.64 -3.53
CA TYR A 70 5.77 1.01 -2.48
C TYR A 70 4.64 -0.01 -2.40
N TRP A 71 4.71 -0.89 -1.40
CA TRP A 71 3.73 -1.98 -1.22
C TRP A 71 2.61 -1.58 -0.27
N PHE A 72 1.38 -1.93 -0.65
CA PHE A 72 0.21 -1.83 0.21
C PHE A 72 0.09 -3.05 1.12
N GLU A 73 0.29 -4.24 0.56
CA GLU A 73 0.20 -5.51 1.29
C GLU A 73 0.78 -6.66 0.46
N CYS A 74 1.20 -7.73 1.15
CA CYS A 74 1.46 -9.03 0.54
C CYS A 74 0.40 -10.05 0.99
N VAL A 75 -0.10 -10.87 0.07
CA VAL A 75 -1.13 -11.90 0.32
C VAL A 75 -0.80 -13.21 -0.38
N ASP A 76 -1.50 -14.28 -0.01
CA ASP A 76 -1.20 -15.65 -0.49
C ASP A 76 -1.57 -15.89 -1.95
N THR A 77 -2.58 -15.17 -2.47
CA THR A 77 -3.12 -15.42 -3.81
C THR A 77 -3.49 -14.13 -4.53
N VAL A 78 -3.47 -14.17 -5.87
CA VAL A 78 -3.95 -13.06 -6.72
C VAL A 78 -5.43 -12.74 -6.43
N SER A 79 -6.25 -13.74 -6.13
CA SER A 79 -7.67 -13.53 -5.79
C SER A 79 -7.83 -12.77 -4.47
N ALA A 80 -7.03 -13.11 -3.45
CA ALA A 80 -6.99 -12.34 -2.21
C ALA A 80 -6.49 -10.91 -2.45
N ALA A 81 -5.53 -10.72 -3.37
CA ALA A 81 -4.99 -9.40 -3.69
C ALA A 81 -6.04 -8.49 -4.35
N VAL A 82 -6.78 -9.02 -5.32
CA VAL A 82 -7.89 -8.29 -5.98
C VAL A 82 -9.00 -7.97 -4.99
N THR A 83 -9.34 -8.92 -4.10
CA THR A 83 -10.36 -8.72 -3.07
C THR A 83 -9.93 -7.61 -2.12
N LEU A 84 -8.72 -7.68 -1.58
CA LEU A 84 -8.19 -6.67 -0.67
C LEU A 84 -8.09 -5.29 -1.34
N ALA A 85 -7.64 -5.22 -2.60
CA ALA A 85 -7.59 -3.96 -3.35
C ALA A 85 -8.97 -3.31 -3.45
N ALA A 86 -10.02 -4.10 -3.75
CA ALA A 86 -11.39 -3.62 -3.80
C ALA A 86 -11.89 -3.14 -2.43
N GLU A 87 -11.61 -3.88 -1.36
CA GLU A 87 -11.97 -3.49 0.01
C GLU A 87 -11.30 -2.20 0.48
N LEU A 88 -10.08 -1.96 0.00
CA LEU A 88 -9.30 -0.74 0.27
C LEU A 88 -9.63 0.41 -0.69
N GLY A 89 -10.55 0.22 -1.64
CA GLY A 89 -10.91 1.26 -2.62
C GLY A 89 -9.83 1.55 -3.66
N LEU A 90 -8.89 0.63 -3.87
CA LEU A 90 -7.81 0.75 -4.84
C LEU A 90 -8.28 0.31 -6.23
N VAL A 91 -7.63 0.85 -7.27
CA VAL A 91 -7.92 0.50 -8.67
C VAL A 91 -6.83 -0.43 -9.20
N VAL A 92 -7.17 -1.69 -9.45
CA VAL A 92 -6.22 -2.64 -10.05
C VAL A 92 -6.02 -2.30 -11.52
N ALA A 93 -4.84 -1.79 -11.87
CA ALA A 93 -4.49 -1.38 -13.23
C ALA A 93 -3.84 -2.52 -14.04
N SER A 94 -3.12 -3.43 -13.36
CA SER A 94 -2.48 -4.58 -14.01
C SER A 94 -2.27 -5.73 -13.04
N ILE A 95 -2.39 -6.94 -13.55
CA ILE A 95 -1.97 -8.17 -12.86
C ILE A 95 -0.88 -8.77 -13.73
N LEU A 96 0.37 -8.71 -13.27
CA LEU A 96 1.54 -9.10 -14.06
C LEU A 96 2.16 -10.39 -13.52
N PRO A 97 2.63 -11.30 -14.39
CA PRO A 97 3.68 -12.22 -13.98
C PRO A 97 4.93 -11.35 -13.75
N ARG A 98 5.57 -11.44 -12.59
CA ARG A 98 6.82 -10.71 -12.36
C ARG A 98 7.81 -11.24 -13.41
N ALA A 99 8.16 -10.39 -14.38
CA ALA A 99 9.18 -10.70 -15.37
C ALA A 99 10.53 -10.86 -14.63
N PRO A 100 11.41 -11.76 -15.12
CA PRO A 100 12.62 -12.20 -14.41
C PRO A 100 13.57 -11.08 -14.00
#